data_AF-A0A2E5HMU9-F1
#
_entry.id   AF-A0A2E5HMU9-F1
#
_cell.length_a   1.000
_cell.length_b   1.000
_cell.length_c   1.000
_cell.angle_alpha   90.00
_cell.angle_beta   90.00
_cell.angle_gamma   90.00
#
_symmetry.space_group_name_H-M   'P 1'
#
loop_
_entity.id
_entity.type
_entity.pdbx_description
1 polymer ?
#
loop_
_entity_poly.entity_id
_entity_poly.type
_entity_poly.pdbx_seq_one_letter_code
_entity_poly.pdbx_strand_id
1 'polypeptide(L)'
;MHTTTATTTATQPAWARDVAIAAVGPAALGLCSGWAFGGTAPITMAALVPLAFLIVAIVTLPGLYVGSTLLGASIDLKATARLSVQAGRDLGVIFLGLAPALLFLSATATDQHEAIVLGLGAALMGAAVGIRAFYSRLREVEGGYGLLAAFAVWALLGLVLGTEIYMEMLRIGGGLP
;
A
#
# COMPACT_ATOMS: atom_id res chain seq x y z
N MET A 1 28.81 40.41 -21.51
CA MET A 1 28.38 39.09 -22.06
C MET A 1 28.17 38.15 -20.88
N HIS A 2 26.94 38.00 -20.41
CA HIS A 2 26.58 37.04 -19.37
C HIS A 2 25.96 35.82 -20.06
N THR A 3 26.67 34.69 -20.04
CA THR A 3 26.19 33.39 -20.49
C THR A 3 25.31 32.79 -19.39
N THR A 4 23.99 32.86 -19.58
CA THR A 4 23.01 32.19 -18.72
C THR A 4 23.04 30.69 -19.02
N THR A 5 23.68 29.91 -18.16
CA THR A 5 23.60 28.44 -18.15
C THR A 5 22.22 28.02 -17.66
N ALA A 6 21.33 27.66 -18.58
CA ALA A 6 20.07 27.01 -18.24
C ALA A 6 20.36 25.62 -17.64
N THR A 7 20.19 25.48 -16.32
CA THR A 7 20.24 24.20 -15.64
C THR A 7 18.95 23.44 -15.96
N THR A 8 18.99 22.56 -16.95
CA THR A 8 17.89 21.65 -17.29
C THR A 8 17.72 20.65 -16.16
N THR A 9 16.87 20.97 -15.18
CA THR A 9 16.44 19.99 -14.18
C THR A 9 15.60 18.96 -14.91
N ALA A 10 16.14 17.76 -15.12
CA ALA A 10 15.43 16.67 -15.77
C ALA A 10 14.17 16.33 -14.93
N THR A 11 13.01 16.82 -15.36
CA THR A 11 11.72 16.52 -14.75
C THR A 11 11.48 15.02 -14.84
N GLN A 12 11.53 14.34 -13.69
CA GLN A 12 11.24 12.91 -13.58
C GLN A 12 9.82 12.63 -14.10
N PRO A 13 9.60 11.55 -14.87
CA PRO A 13 8.29 11.27 -15.43
C PRO A 13 7.26 11.03 -14.30
N ALA A 14 6.07 11.61 -14.43
CA ALA A 14 5.06 11.67 -13.36
C ALA A 14 4.67 10.29 -12.79
N TRP A 15 4.66 9.25 -13.63
CA TRP A 15 4.37 7.88 -13.21
C TRP A 15 5.46 7.30 -12.29
N ALA A 16 6.74 7.61 -12.53
CA ALA A 16 7.83 7.12 -11.70
C ALA A 16 7.80 7.76 -10.31
N ARG A 17 7.40 9.04 -10.23
CA ARG A 17 7.16 9.73 -8.96
C ARG A 17 6.01 9.10 -8.18
N ASP A 18 4.89 8.82 -8.85
CA ASP A 18 3.73 8.23 -8.20
C ASP A 18 4.02 6.83 -7.66
N VAL A 19 4.76 6.01 -8.40
CA VAL A 19 5.24 4.69 -7.93
C VAL A 19 6.21 4.82 -6.76
N ALA A 20 7.15 5.76 -6.82
CA ALA A 20 8.08 6.00 -5.72
C ALA A 20 7.34 6.37 -4.42
N ILE A 21 6.39 7.29 -4.48
CA ILE A 21 5.57 7.68 -3.31
C ILE A 21 4.74 6.50 -2.80
N ALA A 22 4.15 5.71 -3.71
CA ALA A 22 3.40 4.52 -3.36
C ALA A 22 4.23 3.46 -2.63
N ALA A 23 5.55 3.40 -2.90
CA ALA A 23 6.47 2.48 -2.22
C ALA A 23 7.02 3.07 -0.91
N VAL A 24 7.31 4.37 -0.86
CA VAL A 24 7.95 5.02 0.30
C VAL A 24 7.02 5.01 1.52
N GLY A 25 5.71 5.19 1.35
CA GLY A 25 4.78 5.17 2.50
C GLY A 25 4.74 3.81 3.22
N PRO A 26 4.44 2.69 2.53
CA PRO A 26 4.52 1.36 3.10
C PRO A 26 5.92 1.02 3.65
N ALA A 27 6.99 1.53 3.02
CA ALA A 27 8.36 1.35 3.53
C ALA A 27 8.57 2.08 4.86
N ALA A 28 8.04 3.30 5.00
CA ALA A 28 8.05 4.04 6.25
C ALA A 28 7.27 3.30 7.34
N LEU A 29 6.12 2.71 7.00
CA LEU A 29 5.38 1.85 7.93
C LEU A 29 6.23 0.65 8.36
N GLY A 30 6.89 -0.03 7.42
CA GLY A 30 7.80 -1.14 7.68
C GLY A 30 8.96 -0.75 8.60
N LEU A 31 9.59 0.41 8.38
CA LEU A 31 10.62 0.95 9.26
C LEU A 31 10.11 1.17 10.69
N CYS A 32 8.93 1.79 10.82
CA CYS A 32 8.36 2.10 12.12
C CYS A 32 7.97 0.84 12.88
N SER A 33 7.38 -0.15 12.20
CA SER A 33 7.03 -1.44 12.81
C SER A 33 8.27 -2.26 13.14
N GLY A 34 9.30 -2.24 12.29
CA GLY A 34 10.55 -2.97 12.49
C GLY A 34 11.41 -2.42 13.63
N TRP A 35 11.20 -1.15 14.03
CA TRP A 35 11.97 -0.50 15.10
C TRP A 35 11.89 -1.25 16.43
N ALA A 36 10.72 -1.78 16.78
CA ALA A 36 10.49 -2.49 18.04
C ALA A 36 11.19 -3.86 18.13
N PHE A 37 11.60 -4.42 16.99
CA PHE A 37 12.28 -5.73 16.93
C PHE A 37 13.81 -5.62 17.00
N GLY A 38 14.36 -4.41 16.86
CA GLY A 38 15.80 -4.16 16.95
C GLY A 38 16.64 -4.74 15.80
N GLY A 39 17.94 -4.49 15.84
CA GLY A 39 18.90 -5.03 14.85
C GLY A 39 18.66 -4.52 13.42
N THR A 40 18.60 -5.44 12.45
CA THR A 40 18.36 -5.15 11.03
C THR A 40 16.88 -5.23 10.63
N ALA A 41 15.98 -5.54 11.56
CA ALA A 41 14.54 -5.67 11.32
C ALA A 41 13.87 -4.44 10.69
N PRO A 42 14.24 -3.18 11.04
CA PRO A 42 13.68 -2.01 10.37
C PRO A 42 13.96 -2.01 8.87
N ILE A 43 15.17 -2.37 8.47
CA ILE A 43 15.62 -2.34 7.08
C ILE A 43 14.95 -3.46 6.28
N THR A 44 14.85 -4.66 6.85
CA THR A 44 14.17 -5.79 6.19
C THR A 44 12.68 -5.50 6.02
N MET A 45 12.01 -4.98 7.05
CA MET A 45 10.59 -4.60 6.99
C MET A 45 10.32 -3.46 6.02
N ALA A 46 11.22 -2.48 5.93
CA ALA A 46 11.13 -1.38 4.96
C ALA A 46 11.06 -1.88 3.51
N ALA A 47 11.77 -2.98 3.21
CA ALA A 47 11.77 -3.59 1.89
C ALA A 47 10.60 -4.55 1.70
N LEU A 48 10.26 -5.32 2.74
CA LEU A 48 9.24 -6.36 2.70
C LEU A 48 7.82 -5.77 2.62
N VAL A 49 7.48 -4.79 3.45
CA VAL A 49 6.10 -4.27 3.55
C VAL A 49 5.59 -3.69 2.21
N PRO A 50 6.31 -2.83 1.47
CA PRO A 50 5.88 -2.43 0.12
C PRO A 50 5.67 -3.61 -0.83
N LEU A 51 6.52 -4.62 -0.72
CA LEU A 51 6.49 -5.81 -1.55
C LEU A 51 5.25 -6.66 -1.25
N ALA A 52 4.81 -6.75 0.02
CA ALA A 52 3.53 -7.37 0.37
C ALA A 52 2.36 -6.71 -0.35
N PHE A 53 2.25 -5.38 -0.27
CA PHE A 53 1.18 -4.65 -0.96
C PHE A 53 1.22 -4.87 -2.47
N LEU A 54 2.42 -4.93 -3.06
CA LEU A 54 2.60 -5.22 -4.47
C LEU A 54 2.14 -6.64 -4.84
N ILE A 55 2.55 -7.65 -4.06
CA ILE A 55 2.13 -9.05 -4.28
C ILE A 55 0.62 -9.17 -4.18
N VAL A 56 0.02 -8.63 -3.12
CA VAL A 56 -1.44 -8.67 -2.92
C VAL A 56 -2.15 -8.02 -4.10
N ALA A 57 -1.69 -6.85 -4.56
CA ALA A 57 -2.27 -6.19 -5.72
C ALA A 57 -2.15 -7.06 -6.98
N ILE A 58 -0.98 -7.61 -7.29
CA ILE A 58 -0.75 -8.45 -8.48
C ILE A 58 -1.61 -9.72 -8.46
N VAL A 59 -1.74 -10.37 -7.29
CA VAL A 59 -2.49 -11.62 -7.14
C VAL A 59 -4.00 -11.37 -7.20
N THR A 60 -4.47 -10.27 -6.62
CA THR A 60 -5.91 -10.04 -6.47
C THR A 60 -6.53 -9.26 -7.63
N LEU A 61 -5.79 -8.38 -8.32
CA LEU A 61 -6.31 -7.57 -9.44
C LEU A 61 -6.89 -8.41 -10.60
N PRO A 62 -6.26 -9.51 -11.04
CA PRO A 62 -6.87 -10.39 -12.05
C PRO A 62 -8.21 -10.97 -11.58
N GLY A 63 -8.34 -11.29 -10.30
CA GLY A 63 -9.59 -11.77 -9.71
C GLY A 63 -10.71 -10.74 -9.78
N LEU A 64 -10.39 -9.45 -9.53
CA LEU A 64 -11.35 -8.36 -9.71
C LEU A 64 -11.80 -8.24 -11.17
N TYR A 65 -10.86 -8.31 -12.11
CA TYR A 65 -11.14 -8.27 -13.54
C TYR A 65 -12.06 -9.42 -13.98
N VAL A 66 -11.77 -10.66 -13.58
CA VAL A 66 -12.64 -11.81 -13.89
C VAL A 66 -14.01 -11.67 -13.23
N GLY A 67 -14.07 -11.26 -11.96
CA GLY A 67 -15.33 -11.04 -11.25
C GLY A 67 -16.22 -9.98 -11.93
N SER A 68 -15.60 -8.91 -12.41
CA SER A 68 -16.30 -7.83 -13.12
C SER A 68 -16.81 -8.24 -14.50
N THR A 69 -16.02 -9.00 -15.27
CA THR A 69 -16.41 -9.47 -16.61
C THR A 69 -17.55 -10.49 -16.53
N LEU A 70 -17.59 -11.35 -15.50
CA LEU A 70 -18.70 -12.27 -15.24
C LEU A 70 -20.01 -11.55 -14.90
N LEU A 71 -19.92 -10.34 -14.32
CA LEU A 71 -21.08 -9.49 -14.03
C LEU A 71 -21.49 -8.60 -15.22
N GLY A 72 -20.86 -8.78 -16.38
CA GLY A 72 -21.14 -8.01 -17.59
C GLY A 72 -20.56 -6.59 -17.60
N ALA A 73 -19.67 -6.27 -16.65
CA ALA A 73 -18.94 -5.01 -16.66
C ALA A 73 -17.67 -5.15 -17.50
N SER A 74 -17.49 -4.28 -18.50
CA SER A 74 -16.27 -4.23 -19.30
C SER A 74 -15.24 -3.32 -18.64
N ILE A 75 -14.42 -3.89 -17.75
CA ILE A 75 -13.36 -3.13 -17.10
C ILE A 75 -12.16 -2.95 -18.03
N ASP A 76 -11.71 -1.71 -18.23
CA ASP A 76 -10.43 -1.48 -18.88
C ASP A 76 -9.28 -1.77 -17.90
N LEU A 77 -8.50 -2.80 -18.24
CA LEU A 77 -7.34 -3.24 -17.47
C LEU A 77 -6.30 -2.11 -17.31
N LYS A 78 -6.11 -1.28 -18.34
CA LYS A 78 -5.16 -0.16 -18.29
C LYS A 78 -5.63 0.94 -17.35
N ALA A 79 -6.93 1.24 -17.38
CA ALA A 79 -7.53 2.20 -16.46
C ALA A 79 -7.39 1.69 -15.01
N THR A 80 -7.74 0.43 -14.77
CA THR A 80 -7.67 -0.20 -13.44
C THR A 80 -6.24 -0.22 -12.87
N ALA A 81 -5.25 -0.57 -13.68
CA ALA A 81 -3.85 -0.54 -13.26
C ALA A 81 -3.41 0.89 -12.89
N ARG A 82 -3.80 1.89 -13.69
CA ARG A 82 -3.49 3.30 -13.41
C ARG A 82 -4.18 3.80 -12.15
N LEU A 83 -5.45 3.43 -11.94
CA LEU A 83 -6.19 3.75 -10.71
C LEU A 83 -5.54 3.10 -9.47
N SER A 84 -5.03 1.88 -9.62
CA SER A 84 -4.31 1.18 -8.55
C SER A 84 -3.05 1.92 -8.15
N VAL A 85 -2.24 2.39 -9.11
CA VAL A 85 -1.04 3.19 -8.84
C VAL A 85 -1.40 4.52 -8.16
N GLN A 86 -2.47 5.18 -8.58
CA GLN A 86 -2.91 6.43 -7.97
C GLN A 86 -3.42 6.22 -6.54
N ALA A 87 -4.22 5.17 -6.30
CA ALA A 87 -4.66 4.80 -4.96
C ALA A 87 -3.47 4.42 -4.07
N GLY A 88 -2.49 3.70 -4.62
CA GLY A 88 -1.23 3.39 -3.93
C GLY A 88 -0.43 4.64 -3.57
N ARG A 89 -0.40 5.65 -4.43
CA ARG A 89 0.24 6.94 -4.13
C ARG A 89 -0.46 7.66 -2.98
N ASP A 90 -1.79 7.74 -2.99
CA ASP A 90 -2.55 8.39 -1.93
C ASP A 90 -2.32 7.68 -0.58
N LEU A 91 -2.34 6.35 -0.60
CA LEU A 91 -1.96 5.51 0.54
C LEU A 91 -0.52 5.76 0.99
N GLY A 92 0.40 5.90 0.04
CA GLY A 92 1.80 6.25 0.30
C GLY A 92 1.94 7.57 1.05
N VAL A 93 1.23 8.62 0.62
CA VAL A 93 1.20 9.93 1.29
C VAL A 93 0.61 9.82 2.69
N ILE A 94 -0.47 9.06 2.86
CA ILE A 94 -1.11 8.86 4.17
C ILE A 94 -0.14 8.17 5.13
N PHE A 95 0.51 7.10 4.71
CA PHE A 95 1.50 6.42 5.54
C PHE A 95 2.70 7.30 5.85
N LEU A 96 3.14 8.13 4.91
CA LEU A 96 4.20 9.10 5.17
C LEU A 96 3.82 10.12 6.24
N GLY A 97 2.57 10.61 6.21
CA GLY A 97 2.02 11.49 7.23
C GLY A 97 1.83 10.81 8.59
N LEU A 98 1.52 9.51 8.59
CA LEU A 98 1.36 8.71 9.80
C LEU A 98 2.70 8.26 10.41
N ALA A 99 3.77 8.22 9.60
CA ALA A 99 5.07 7.66 10.00
C ALA A 99 5.64 8.26 11.30
N PRO A 100 5.64 9.60 11.53
CA PRO A 100 6.15 10.15 12.79
C PRO A 100 5.35 9.68 14.03
N ALA A 101 4.02 9.56 13.89
CA ALA A 101 3.17 9.08 14.97
C ALA A 101 3.41 7.58 15.25
N LEU A 102 3.55 6.78 14.19
CA LEU A 102 3.89 5.36 14.34
C LEU A 102 5.26 5.15 14.95
N LEU A 103 6.26 5.94 14.55
CA LEU A 103 7.60 5.88 15.11
C LEU A 103 7.58 6.25 16.59
N PHE A 104 6.85 7.29 16.97
CA PHE A 104 6.70 7.66 18.38
C PHE A 104 6.02 6.56 19.20
N LEU A 105 4.93 5.99 18.68
CA LEU A 105 4.20 4.90 19.33
C LEU A 105 5.05 3.63 19.41
N SER A 106 5.80 3.28 18.36
CA SER A 106 6.67 2.11 18.38
C SER A 106 7.91 2.30 19.26
N ALA A 107 8.42 3.52 19.39
CA ALA A 107 9.50 3.85 20.32
C ALA A 107 9.06 3.87 21.80
N THR A 108 7.77 4.06 22.07
CA THR A 108 7.19 4.08 23.42
C THR A 108 6.53 2.76 23.82
N ALA A 109 6.38 1.82 22.88
CA ALA A 109 5.89 0.48 23.15
C ALA A 109 6.84 -0.26 24.11
N THR A 110 6.26 -0.86 25.15
CA THR A 110 7.02 -1.56 26.19
C THR A 110 7.17 -3.05 25.90
N ASP A 111 6.27 -3.60 25.09
CA ASP A 111 6.30 -5.00 24.65
C ASP A 111 6.24 -5.12 23.12
N GLN A 112 6.81 -6.21 22.60
CA GLN A 112 6.79 -6.53 21.17
C GLN A 112 5.36 -6.75 20.67
N HIS A 113 4.46 -7.30 21.50
CA HIS A 113 3.05 -7.47 21.12
C HIS A 113 2.35 -6.12 20.89
N GLU A 114 2.65 -5.11 21.70
CA GLU A 114 2.08 -3.76 21.52
C GLU A 114 2.51 -3.18 20.17
N ALA A 115 3.79 -3.31 19.82
CA ALA A 115 4.32 -2.86 18.54
C ALA A 115 3.71 -3.60 17.33
N ILE A 116 3.45 -4.91 17.46
CA ILE A 116 2.77 -5.70 16.42
C ILE A 116 1.34 -5.22 16.22
N VAL A 117 0.59 -5.03 17.31
CA VAL A 117 -0.80 -4.58 17.25
C VAL A 117 -0.88 -3.18 16.64
N LEU A 118 0.05 -2.28 16.99
CA LEU A 118 0.14 -0.94 16.40
C LEU A 118 0.49 -1.00 14.89
N GLY A 119 1.46 -1.81 14.51
CA GLY A 119 1.87 -2.00 13.11
C GLY A 119 0.75 -2.59 12.25
N LEU A 120 0.10 -3.64 12.74
CA LEU A 120 -1.04 -4.28 12.09
C LEU A 120 -2.23 -3.34 11.99
N GLY A 121 -2.55 -2.62 13.08
CA GLY A 121 -3.64 -1.64 13.09
C GLY A 121 -3.41 -0.53 12.06
N ALA A 122 -2.18 -0.03 11.96
CA ALA A 122 -1.80 0.94 10.95
C ALA A 122 -1.91 0.38 9.52
N ALA A 123 -1.42 -0.85 9.30
CA ALA A 123 -1.51 -1.51 8.00
C ALA A 123 -2.97 -1.72 7.57
N LEU A 124 -3.84 -2.16 8.47
CA LEU A 124 -5.28 -2.35 8.24
C LEU A 124 -5.99 -1.01 7.96
N MET A 125 -5.69 0.03 8.73
CA MET A 125 -6.21 1.38 8.48
C MET A 125 -5.80 1.88 7.10
N GLY A 126 -4.53 1.72 6.74
CA GLY A 126 -4.04 2.08 5.41
C GLY A 126 -4.74 1.28 4.32
N ALA A 127 -4.84 -0.04 4.46
CA ALA A 127 -5.55 -0.90 3.51
C ALA A 127 -7.01 -0.47 3.34
N ALA A 128 -7.74 -0.16 4.42
CA ALA A 128 -9.11 0.32 4.36
C ALA A 128 -9.23 1.66 3.59
N VAL A 129 -8.31 2.59 3.83
CA VAL A 129 -8.29 3.87 3.10
C VAL A 129 -7.91 3.67 1.63
N GLY A 130 -6.95 2.80 1.33
CA GLY A 130 -6.55 2.45 -0.04
C GLY A 130 -7.68 1.80 -0.83
N ILE A 131 -8.38 0.83 -0.23
CA ILE A 131 -9.57 0.17 -0.80
C ILE A 131 -10.66 1.21 -1.05
N ARG A 132 -10.92 2.13 -0.11
CA ARG A 132 -11.91 3.20 -0.27
C ARG A 132 -11.54 4.16 -1.41
N ALA A 133 -10.28 4.59 -1.48
CA ALA A 133 -9.80 5.49 -2.52
C ALA A 133 -9.83 4.84 -3.91
N PHE A 134 -9.52 3.55 -3.99
CA PHE A 134 -9.63 2.79 -5.22
C PHE A 134 -11.09 2.63 -5.64
N TYR A 135 -11.98 2.29 -4.70
CA TYR A 135 -13.42 2.13 -4.97
C TYR A 135 -14.06 3.43 -5.47
N SER A 136 -13.77 4.58 -4.84
CA SER A 136 -14.35 5.85 -5.27
C SER A 136 -13.97 6.18 -6.72
N ARG A 137 -12.71 5.96 -7.08
CA ARG A 137 -12.20 6.17 -8.44
C ARG A 137 -12.78 5.16 -9.45
N LEU A 138 -12.90 3.89 -9.05
CA LEU A 138 -13.49 2.86 -9.91
C LEU A 138 -14.97 3.18 -10.20
N ARG A 139 -15.71 3.62 -9.18
CA ARG A 139 -17.12 4.01 -9.31
C ARG A 139 -17.31 5.22 -10.23
N GLU A 140 -16.41 6.19 -10.21
CA GLU A 140 -16.42 7.33 -11.12
C GLU A 140 -16.26 6.92 -12.59
N VAL A 141 -15.52 5.84 -12.87
CA VAL A 141 -15.26 5.37 -14.22
C VAL A 141 -16.37 4.45 -14.74
N GLU A 142 -16.95 3.58 -13.90
CA GLU A 142 -17.81 2.48 -14.38
C GLU A 142 -19.27 2.52 -13.93
N GLY A 143 -19.67 3.40 -13.01
CA GLY A 143 -21.08 3.77 -12.76
C GLY A 143 -22.08 2.67 -12.32
N GLY A 144 -21.69 1.40 -12.19
CA GLY A 144 -22.62 0.27 -11.96
C GLY A 144 -22.72 -0.21 -10.51
N TYR A 145 -23.95 -0.41 -10.01
CA TYR A 145 -24.22 -0.95 -8.66
C TYR A 145 -23.84 -2.44 -8.51
N GLY A 146 -23.88 -3.23 -9.59
CA GLY A 146 -23.50 -4.66 -9.56
C GLY A 146 -22.03 -4.90 -9.20
N LEU A 147 -21.17 -3.91 -9.44
CA LEU A 147 -19.74 -3.97 -9.17
C LEU A 147 -19.43 -3.94 -7.66
N LEU A 148 -20.36 -3.47 -6.82
CA LEU A 148 -20.15 -3.30 -5.38
C LEU A 148 -19.97 -4.65 -4.67
N ALA A 149 -20.76 -5.67 -5.04
CA ALA A 149 -20.66 -6.99 -4.43
C ALA A 149 -19.34 -7.70 -4.80
N ALA A 150 -18.97 -7.70 -6.08
CA ALA A 150 -17.68 -8.24 -6.52
C ALA A 150 -16.51 -7.48 -5.90
N PHE A 151 -16.61 -6.16 -5.80
CA PHE A 151 -15.60 -5.34 -5.15
C PHE A 151 -15.47 -5.64 -3.67
N ALA A 152 -16.57 -5.78 -2.94
CA ALA A 152 -16.56 -6.10 -1.52
C ALA A 152 -15.93 -7.48 -1.25
N VAL A 153 -16.28 -8.50 -2.06
CA VAL A 153 -15.66 -9.83 -1.97
C VAL A 153 -14.17 -9.76 -2.28
N TRP A 154 -13.79 -9.04 -3.33
CA TRP A 154 -12.38 -8.81 -3.68
C TRP A 154 -11.61 -8.10 -2.56
N ALA A 155 -12.19 -7.05 -1.98
CA ALA A 155 -11.58 -6.28 -0.90
C ALA A 155 -11.38 -7.15 0.35
N LEU A 156 -12.37 -7.98 0.71
CA LEU A 156 -12.26 -8.93 1.82
C LEU A 156 -11.16 -9.97 1.56
N LEU A 157 -11.12 -10.56 0.36
CA LEU A 157 -10.07 -11.50 -0.03
C LEU A 157 -8.68 -10.85 0.02
N GLY A 158 -8.54 -9.63 -0.51
CA GLY A 158 -7.28 -8.89 -0.48
C GLY A 158 -6.84 -8.52 0.93
N LEU A 159 -7.79 -8.23 1.82
CA LEU A 159 -7.51 -7.91 3.22
C LEU A 159 -7.09 -9.15 4.03
N VAL A 160 -7.76 -10.29 3.83
CA VAL A 160 -7.37 -11.58 4.44
C VAL A 160 -5.99 -11.99 3.96
N LEU A 161 -5.78 -12.03 2.64
CA LEU A 161 -4.52 -12.45 2.04
C LEU A 161 -3.38 -11.48 2.36
N GLY A 162 -3.67 -10.17 2.42
CA GLY A 162 -2.71 -9.15 2.83
C GLY A 162 -2.33 -9.27 4.31
N THR A 163 -3.26 -9.64 5.19
CA THR A 163 -2.97 -9.88 6.61
C THR A 163 -2.06 -11.09 6.77
N GLU A 164 -2.35 -12.21 6.10
CA GLU A 164 -1.51 -13.41 6.12
C GLU A 164 -0.08 -13.13 5.62
N ILE A 165 0.04 -12.44 4.48
CA ILE A 165 1.36 -12.07 3.94
C ILE A 165 2.10 -11.11 4.88
N TYR A 166 1.41 -10.14 5.48
CA TYR A 166 2.02 -9.21 6.43
C TYR A 166 2.52 -9.94 7.68
N MET A 167 1.73 -10.87 8.22
CA MET A 167 2.14 -11.70 9.36
C MET A 167 3.35 -12.57 9.02
N GLU A 168 3.39 -13.13 7.81
CA GLU A 168 4.54 -13.91 7.36
C GLU A 168 5.80 -13.05 7.21
N MET A 169 5.65 -11.82 6.72
CA MET A 169 6.76 -10.86 6.68
C MET A 169 7.22 -10.45 8.08
N LEU A 170 6.29 -10.29 9.03
CA LEU A 170 6.62 -10.07 10.44
C LEU A 170 7.43 -11.24 11.02
N ARG A 171 7.11 -12.49 10.68
CA ARG A 171 7.91 -13.68 11.06
C ARG A 171 9.31 -13.64 10.45
N ILE A 172 9.40 -13.41 9.14
CA ILE A 172 10.68 -13.42 8.42
C ILE A 172 11.59 -12.26 8.85
N GLY A 173 11.05 -11.05 8.96
CA GLY A 173 11.83 -9.84 9.22
C GLY A 173 11.98 -9.49 10.69
N GLY A 174 11.03 -9.90 11.55
CA GLY A 174 10.94 -9.50 12.96
C GLY A 174 11.29 -10.62 13.94
N GLY A 175 11.51 -11.85 13.45
CA GLY A 175 11.92 -12.99 14.28
C GLY A 175 10.82 -13.46 15.24
N LEU A 176 9.55 -13.22 14.90
CA LEU A 176 8.42 -13.82 15.62
C LEU A 176 8.51 -15.36 15.52
N PRO A 177 8.46 -16.08 16.66
CA PRO A 177 8.42 -17.55 16.67
C PRO A 177 7.15 -18.13 16.05
#